data_AF-F6GF10-F1
#
_entry.id   AF-F6GF10-F1
#
_cell.length_a   1.000
_cell.length_b   1.000
_cell.length_c   1.000
_cell.angle_alpha   90.00
_cell.angle_beta   90.00
_cell.angle_gamma   90.00
#
_symmetry.space_group_name_H-M   'P 1'
#
loop_
_entity.id
_entity.type
_entity.pdbx_description
1 polymer ?
#
loop_
_entity_poly.entity_id
_entity_poly.type
_entity_poly.pdbx_seq_one_letter_code
_entity_poly.pdbx_strand_id
1 'polypeptide(L)'
;MQFFHSKISYFYRAMRNEKLTRKGFIFKEYEAPSQSPFEKLFDIFKELITHTSGDFDEAIDWLRELDKEYKLTTPDYTIDDFIEDLKAKGFIREEIKPDGNKGIGITAKTERAIRQAALDQIFGKIKRSGSGNHKSKGVGIGDEHTGDFRNYQYGDGLDKVSMTESLRNAQINNGIGDFTITEDDLVVEETRHKSQMSTVLMIDISHSMILYGEDRITPAKKVAMALAELITTRYPKDTLDILVFGNDAWPIKIKDLPYLNVGPYHTNTVAGLQLAMDLLRRKRNTNKQIFMITDGKPSCLRLPDGTYYKDSNGLNPHITNKCYAMAQQARKLHIPITTFMIAQDNYLMQFVQEFTRANQGKAFYTGLKGLGEMIFEDYETNRKKRIKG
;
A
#
# COMPACT_ATOMS: atom_id res chain seq x y z
N MET A 1 10.30 -58.45 -60.76
CA MET A 1 9.14 -57.53 -60.81
C MET A 1 8.53 -57.50 -59.41
N GLN A 2 8.66 -56.44 -58.61
CA GLN A 2 8.18 -55.05 -58.78
C GLN A 2 6.67 -54.91 -58.55
N PHE A 3 6.28 -53.95 -57.69
CA PHE A 3 4.92 -53.46 -57.41
C PHE A 3 3.90 -54.51 -56.88
N PHE A 4 3.39 -54.51 -55.64
CA PHE A 4 3.56 -53.72 -54.40
C PHE A 4 3.41 -54.72 -53.23
N HIS A 5 4.09 -54.71 -52.09
CA HIS A 5 5.08 -53.81 -51.45
C HIS A 5 4.57 -52.49 -50.82
N SER A 6 4.97 -52.29 -49.56
CA SER A 6 4.84 -51.07 -48.72
C SER A 6 3.43 -50.57 -48.33
N LYS A 7 2.91 -51.09 -47.19
CA LYS A 7 2.36 -50.25 -46.08
C LYS A 7 1.97 -50.98 -44.78
N ILE A 8 2.04 -52.31 -44.70
CA ILE A 8 1.62 -53.09 -43.50
C ILE A 8 2.84 -53.65 -42.72
N SER A 9 3.88 -52.84 -42.50
CA SER A 9 5.06 -53.26 -41.70
C SER A 9 5.68 -52.16 -40.83
N TYR A 10 5.06 -50.98 -40.74
CA TYR A 10 5.59 -49.87 -39.95
C TYR A 10 5.07 -49.80 -38.49
N PHE A 11 4.15 -50.67 -38.10
CA PHE A 11 3.44 -50.57 -36.81
C PHE A 11 3.79 -51.64 -35.76
N TYR A 12 4.62 -52.65 -36.09
CA TYR A 12 4.82 -53.82 -35.20
C TYR A 12 6.27 -54.11 -34.79
N ARG A 13 7.20 -53.14 -34.95
CA ARG A 13 8.60 -53.31 -34.50
C ARG A 13 9.20 -52.09 -33.81
N ALA A 14 8.48 -51.57 -32.81
CA ALA A 14 8.99 -50.56 -31.87
C ALA A 14 8.60 -50.86 -30.41
N MET A 15 8.63 -52.13 -29.99
CA MET A 15 8.73 -52.45 -28.56
C MET A 15 10.19 -52.32 -28.10
N ARG A 16 10.55 -51.16 -27.55
CA ARG A 16 11.36 -51.07 -26.33
C ARG A 16 11.37 -49.64 -25.78
N ASN A 17 11.09 -49.55 -24.49
CA ASN A 17 11.37 -48.43 -23.60
C ASN A 17 10.93 -47.03 -24.06
N GLU A 18 9.66 -46.70 -23.82
CA GLU A 18 9.35 -45.40 -23.22
C GLU A 18 8.05 -45.48 -22.41
N LYS A 19 8.16 -45.30 -21.08
CA LYS A 19 6.98 -44.98 -20.26
C LYS A 19 6.60 -43.54 -20.60
N LEU A 20 5.72 -43.37 -21.59
CA LEU A 20 5.07 -42.10 -21.91
C LEU A 20 4.21 -41.64 -20.73
N THR A 21 4.86 -41.03 -19.74
CA THR A 21 4.23 -40.24 -18.70
C THR A 21 3.60 -39.02 -19.34
N ARG A 22 2.35 -39.18 -19.81
CA ARG A 22 1.50 -38.06 -20.20
C ARG A 22 1.42 -37.10 -19.01
N LYS A 23 2.17 -35.99 -19.08
CA LYS A 23 2.05 -34.86 -18.15
C LYS A 23 0.74 -34.13 -18.42
N GLY A 24 -0.37 -34.75 -18.03
CA GLY A 24 -1.64 -34.06 -17.88
C GLY A 24 -1.59 -33.16 -16.66
N PHE A 25 -2.30 -32.03 -16.71
CA PHE A 25 -2.54 -31.22 -15.52
C PHE A 25 -3.43 -32.01 -14.56
N ILE A 26 -2.88 -32.41 -13.41
CA ILE A 26 -3.68 -32.93 -12.31
C ILE A 26 -4.30 -31.70 -11.63
N PHE A 27 -5.57 -31.42 -11.93
CA PHE A 27 -6.38 -30.51 -11.14
C PHE A 27 -6.67 -31.17 -9.79
N LYS A 28 -5.76 -31.01 -8.84
CA LYS A 28 -6.10 -31.18 -7.42
C LYS A 28 -7.00 -30.02 -7.01
N GLU A 29 -8.00 -30.34 -6.20
CA GLU A 29 -8.72 -29.33 -5.42
C GLU A 29 -7.72 -28.59 -4.52
N TYR A 30 -7.92 -27.29 -4.32
CA TYR A 30 -6.97 -26.48 -3.55
C TYR A 30 -7.11 -26.81 -2.06
N GLU A 31 -6.27 -27.74 -1.59
CA GLU A 31 -6.00 -27.97 -0.18
C GLU A 31 -5.32 -26.69 0.36
N ALA A 32 -6.08 -25.86 1.08
CA ALA A 32 -5.51 -24.74 1.83
C ALA A 32 -4.47 -25.28 2.83
N PRO A 33 -3.36 -24.56 3.08
CA PRO A 33 -2.42 -24.94 4.12
C PRO A 33 -3.16 -25.13 5.45
N SER A 34 -2.78 -26.14 6.23
CA SER A 34 -3.37 -26.40 7.54
C SER A 34 -3.04 -25.26 8.51
N GLN A 35 -3.87 -24.22 8.52
CA GLN A 35 -3.81 -23.13 9.50
C GLN A 35 -4.17 -23.68 10.88
N SER A 36 -3.45 -23.24 11.90
CA SER A 36 -3.85 -23.51 13.28
C SER A 36 -5.19 -22.82 13.61
N PRO A 37 -5.99 -23.34 14.58
CA PRO A 37 -7.20 -22.66 15.05
C PRO A 37 -6.95 -21.21 15.46
N PHE A 38 -5.81 -20.95 16.12
CA PHE A 38 -5.36 -19.60 16.46
C PHE A 38 -5.18 -18.71 15.23
N GLU A 39 -4.49 -19.17 14.18
CA GLU A 39 -4.26 -18.34 12.97
C GLU A 39 -5.56 -18.01 12.24
N LYS A 40 -6.47 -18.98 12.12
CA LYS A 40 -7.80 -18.79 11.51
C LYS A 40 -8.61 -17.73 12.28
N LEU A 41 -8.66 -17.83 13.60
CA LEU A 41 -9.36 -16.84 14.44
C LEU A 41 -8.62 -15.50 14.48
N PHE A 42 -7.29 -15.48 14.42
CA PHE A 42 -6.50 -14.24 14.39
C PHE A 42 -6.66 -13.47 13.07
N ASP A 43 -6.80 -14.16 11.94
CA ASP A 43 -7.12 -13.55 10.65
C ASP A 43 -8.49 -12.84 10.68
N ILE A 44 -9.51 -13.47 11.26
CA ILE A 44 -10.85 -12.88 11.45
C ILE A 44 -10.81 -11.75 12.48
N PHE A 45 -10.12 -11.94 13.61
CA PHE A 45 -9.98 -10.93 14.66
C PHE A 45 -9.34 -9.63 14.13
N LYS A 46 -8.30 -9.70 13.28
CA LYS A 46 -7.70 -8.52 12.64
C LYS A 46 -8.68 -7.74 11.75
N GLU A 47 -9.62 -8.41 11.12
CA GLU A 47 -10.69 -7.78 10.34
C GLU A 47 -11.71 -7.10 11.27
N LEU A 48 -12.21 -7.82 12.28
CA LEU A 48 -13.19 -7.33 13.26
C LEU A 48 -12.66 -6.11 14.06
N ILE A 49 -11.45 -6.22 14.62
CA ILE A 49 -10.84 -5.12 15.40
C ILE A 49 -10.54 -3.88 14.55
N THR A 50 -10.41 -4.03 13.23
CA THR A 50 -10.31 -2.89 12.31
C THR A 50 -11.68 -2.25 12.10
N HIS A 51 -12.75 -3.04 12.01
CA HIS A 51 -14.12 -2.58 11.85
C HIS A 51 -14.61 -1.84 13.11
N THR A 52 -14.47 -2.44 14.30
CA THR A 52 -14.82 -1.86 15.62
C THR A 52 -13.88 -0.75 16.10
N SER A 53 -13.00 -0.26 15.22
CA SER A 53 -12.03 0.81 15.52
C SER A 53 -11.20 0.58 16.79
N GLY A 54 -10.75 -0.66 16.99
CA GLY A 54 -9.94 -1.03 18.14
C GLY A 54 -10.70 -1.34 19.43
N ASP A 55 -12.05 -1.32 19.44
CA ASP A 55 -12.81 -1.87 20.56
C ASP A 55 -12.67 -3.41 20.56
N PHE A 56 -11.96 -3.91 21.57
CA PHE A 56 -11.67 -5.33 21.73
C PHE A 56 -12.90 -6.12 22.16
N ASP A 57 -13.71 -5.58 23.05
CA ASP A 57 -14.85 -6.30 23.62
C ASP A 57 -15.92 -6.48 22.53
N GLU A 58 -16.21 -5.41 21.78
CA GLU A 58 -17.10 -5.48 20.61
C GLU A 58 -16.56 -6.48 19.55
N ALA A 59 -15.26 -6.46 19.25
CA ALA A 59 -14.66 -7.37 18.28
C ALA A 59 -14.73 -8.85 18.71
N ILE A 60 -14.66 -9.13 20.02
CA ILE A 60 -14.81 -10.50 20.55
C ILE A 60 -16.29 -10.93 20.54
N ASP A 61 -17.23 -10.04 20.83
CA ASP A 61 -18.66 -10.36 20.75
C ASP A 61 -19.07 -10.71 19.31
N TRP A 62 -18.66 -9.90 18.32
CA TRP A 62 -18.82 -10.25 16.89
C TRP A 62 -18.15 -11.58 16.53
N LEU A 63 -16.96 -11.88 17.08
CA LEU A 63 -16.27 -13.15 16.83
C LEU A 63 -17.05 -14.35 17.41
N ARG A 64 -17.68 -14.20 18.58
CA ARG A 64 -18.56 -15.23 19.18
C ARG A 64 -19.86 -15.41 18.41
N GLU A 65 -20.40 -14.36 17.79
CA GLU A 65 -21.57 -14.49 16.90
C GLU A 65 -21.21 -15.25 15.62
N LEU A 66 -20.11 -14.89 14.97
CA LEU A 66 -19.60 -15.63 13.81
C LEU A 66 -19.25 -17.08 14.15
N ASP A 67 -18.77 -17.38 15.35
CA ASP A 67 -18.49 -18.76 15.77
C ASP A 67 -19.77 -19.62 15.88
N LYS A 68 -20.89 -19.05 16.37
CA LYS A 68 -22.18 -19.75 16.43
C LYS A 68 -22.69 -20.14 15.04
N GLU A 69 -22.52 -19.27 14.05
CA GLU A 69 -22.98 -19.48 12.67
C GLU A 69 -22.03 -20.38 11.87
N TYR A 70 -20.74 -20.08 11.88
CA TYR A 70 -19.73 -20.69 11.00
C TYR A 70 -18.90 -21.81 11.65
N LYS A 71 -19.05 -22.06 12.96
CA LYS A 71 -18.29 -23.06 13.73
C LYS A 71 -16.79 -22.91 13.48
N LEU A 72 -16.28 -21.76 13.88
CA LEU A 72 -14.89 -21.36 13.65
C LEU A 72 -13.93 -22.14 14.57
N THR A 73 -14.37 -22.39 15.80
CA THR A 73 -13.73 -23.14 16.88
C THR A 73 -13.81 -24.67 16.71
N THR A 74 -13.10 -25.40 17.58
CA THR A 74 -13.22 -26.85 17.75
C THR A 74 -13.56 -27.18 19.21
N PRO A 75 -14.03 -28.40 19.53
CA PRO A 75 -14.27 -28.79 20.93
C PRO A 75 -13.06 -28.63 21.86
N ASP A 76 -11.85 -28.71 21.28
CA ASP A 76 -10.56 -28.58 21.99
C ASP A 76 -9.96 -27.16 21.93
N TYR A 77 -10.61 -26.18 21.27
CA TYR A 77 -10.10 -24.82 21.13
C TYR A 77 -11.23 -23.80 20.92
N THR A 78 -11.58 -23.08 21.99
CA THR A 78 -12.68 -22.12 22.06
C THR A 78 -12.24 -20.67 21.81
N ILE A 79 -13.20 -19.73 21.79
CA ILE A 79 -12.90 -18.29 21.78
C ILE A 79 -12.19 -17.84 23.07
N ASP A 80 -12.45 -18.49 24.20
CA ASP A 80 -11.80 -18.15 25.47
C ASP A 80 -10.33 -18.62 25.48
N ASP A 81 -10.04 -19.79 24.91
CA ASP A 81 -8.66 -20.25 24.66
C ASP A 81 -7.92 -19.30 23.72
N PHE A 82 -8.60 -18.78 22.69
CA PHE A 82 -8.06 -17.77 21.78
C PHE A 82 -7.70 -16.45 22.50
N ILE A 83 -8.53 -15.98 23.44
CA ILE A 83 -8.27 -14.77 24.23
C ILE A 83 -7.05 -14.96 25.15
N GLU A 84 -6.95 -16.10 25.84
CA GLU A 84 -5.77 -16.42 26.64
C GLU A 84 -4.51 -16.57 25.77
N ASP A 85 -4.63 -17.14 24.57
CA ASP A 85 -3.54 -17.18 23.59
C ASP A 85 -3.10 -15.78 23.12
N LEU A 86 -4.06 -14.86 22.88
CA LEU A 86 -3.75 -13.46 22.56
C LEU A 86 -3.00 -12.78 23.71
N LYS A 87 -3.40 -13.05 24.96
CA LYS A 87 -2.76 -12.52 26.17
C LYS A 87 -1.35 -13.07 26.35
N ALA A 88 -1.19 -14.40 26.31
CA ALA A 88 0.09 -15.10 26.43
C ALA A 88 1.08 -14.71 25.32
N LYS A 89 0.59 -14.50 24.08
CA LYS A 89 1.40 -14.04 22.95
C LYS A 89 1.61 -12.51 22.94
N GLY A 90 1.06 -11.76 23.89
CA GLY A 90 1.27 -10.31 24.03
C GLY A 90 0.59 -9.45 22.96
N PHE A 91 -0.49 -9.93 22.36
CA PHE A 91 -1.33 -9.19 21.42
C PHE A 91 -2.35 -8.28 22.13
N ILE A 92 -2.74 -8.63 23.36
CA ILE A 92 -3.62 -7.82 24.21
C ILE A 92 -2.99 -7.58 25.58
N ARG A 93 -3.49 -6.57 26.30
CA ARG A 93 -3.11 -6.24 27.67
C ARG A 93 -4.32 -5.75 28.46
N GLU A 94 -4.29 -5.94 29.77
CA GLU A 94 -5.26 -5.30 30.67
C GLU A 94 -5.00 -3.79 30.69
N GLU A 95 -6.06 -3.00 30.54
CA GLU A 95 -6.06 -1.53 30.68
C GLU A 95 -7.16 -1.10 31.64
N ILE A 96 -7.06 0.12 32.17
CA ILE A 96 -8.16 0.75 32.89
C ILE A 96 -8.87 1.66 31.90
N LYS A 97 -10.13 1.36 31.60
CA LYS A 97 -10.99 2.15 30.71
C LYS A 97 -11.27 3.53 31.34
N PRO A 98 -11.67 4.55 30.55
CA PRO A 98 -11.96 5.90 31.08
C PRO A 98 -13.10 5.97 32.11
N ASP A 99 -13.94 4.93 32.18
CA ASP A 99 -15.01 4.75 33.17
C ASP A 99 -14.51 4.19 34.52
N GLY A 100 -13.22 3.86 34.64
CA GLY A 100 -12.59 3.25 35.82
C GLY A 100 -12.68 1.72 35.87
N ASN A 101 -13.34 1.07 34.90
CA ASN A 101 -13.42 -0.38 34.83
C ASN A 101 -12.13 -0.98 34.26
N LYS A 102 -11.85 -2.24 34.58
CA LYS A 102 -10.85 -3.02 33.84
C LYS A 102 -11.41 -3.35 32.45
N GLY A 103 -10.65 -3.06 31.42
CA GLY A 103 -10.90 -3.51 30.05
C GLY A 103 -9.66 -4.18 29.45
N ILE A 104 -9.79 -4.61 28.21
CA ILE A 104 -8.69 -5.18 27.43
C ILE A 104 -8.37 -4.22 26.29
N GLY A 105 -7.11 -3.80 26.20
CA GLY A 105 -6.58 -2.99 25.11
C GLY A 105 -5.68 -3.80 24.19
N ILE A 106 -5.70 -3.49 22.89
CA ILE A 106 -4.76 -4.10 21.94
C ILE A 106 -3.35 -3.51 22.10
N THR A 107 -2.31 -4.33 21.91
CA THR A 107 -0.93 -3.85 22.02
C THR A 107 -0.40 -3.34 20.68
N ALA A 108 0.72 -2.61 20.71
CA ALA A 108 1.47 -2.22 19.51
C ALA A 108 1.89 -3.42 18.61
N LYS A 109 1.93 -4.64 19.16
CA LYS A 109 2.14 -5.88 18.39
C LYS A 109 0.94 -6.17 17.49
N THR A 110 -0.28 -6.01 18.03
CA THR A 110 -1.55 -6.16 17.29
C THR A 110 -1.73 -5.04 16.29
N GLU A 111 -1.48 -3.77 16.67
CA GLU A 111 -1.50 -2.64 15.73
C GLU A 111 -0.60 -2.90 14.50
N ARG A 112 0.60 -3.44 14.72
CA ARG A 112 1.52 -3.82 13.62
C ARG A 112 0.99 -5.01 12.81
N ALA A 113 0.42 -6.02 13.45
CA ALA A 113 -0.16 -7.18 12.77
C ALA A 113 -1.34 -6.79 11.86
N ILE A 114 -2.19 -5.86 12.31
CA ILE A 114 -3.31 -5.30 11.52
C ILE A 114 -2.78 -4.52 10.31
N ARG A 115 -1.79 -3.64 10.50
CA ARG A 115 -1.18 -2.89 9.38
C ARG A 115 -0.50 -3.79 8.35
N GLN A 116 0.20 -4.83 8.81
CA GLN A 116 0.80 -5.84 7.92
C GLN A 116 -0.27 -6.63 7.15
N ALA A 117 -1.38 -7.00 7.80
CA ALA A 117 -2.51 -7.65 7.12
C ALA A 117 -3.14 -6.75 6.06
N ALA A 118 -3.35 -5.46 6.35
CA ALA A 118 -3.83 -4.49 5.36
C ALA A 118 -2.84 -4.32 4.18
N LEU A 119 -1.53 -4.29 4.46
CA LEU A 119 -0.48 -4.27 3.45
C LEU A 119 -0.55 -5.49 2.52
N ASP A 120 -0.65 -6.70 3.06
CA ASP A 120 -0.72 -7.91 2.24
C ASP A 120 -2.10 -8.09 1.55
N GLN A 121 -3.20 -7.59 2.13
CA GLN A 121 -4.52 -7.56 1.47
C GLN A 121 -4.52 -6.66 0.22
N ILE A 122 -3.92 -5.47 0.32
CA ILE A 122 -3.93 -4.47 -0.77
C ILE A 122 -2.77 -4.69 -1.76
N PHE A 123 -1.56 -4.99 -1.27
CA PHE A 123 -0.33 -5.08 -2.08
C PHE A 123 0.25 -6.51 -2.20
N GLY A 124 -0.28 -7.50 -1.49
CA GLY A 124 0.28 -8.87 -1.49
C GLY A 124 0.20 -9.58 -2.85
N LYS A 125 -0.75 -9.19 -3.71
CA LYS A 125 -0.85 -9.72 -5.08
C LYS A 125 0.29 -9.23 -6.00
N ILE A 126 0.82 -8.02 -5.74
CA ILE A 126 1.95 -7.44 -6.50
C ILE A 126 3.20 -8.30 -6.37
N LYS A 127 3.42 -8.90 -5.19
CA LYS A 127 4.52 -9.86 -4.95
C LYS A 127 4.45 -11.09 -5.89
N ARG A 128 3.28 -11.39 -6.48
CA ARG A 128 3.09 -12.52 -7.42
C ARG A 128 3.06 -12.09 -8.90
N SER A 129 2.76 -10.82 -9.22
CA SER A 129 2.70 -10.31 -10.60
C SER A 129 3.96 -9.58 -11.08
N GLY A 130 4.76 -9.00 -10.17
CA GLY A 130 5.75 -7.96 -10.50
C GLY A 130 7.23 -8.32 -10.36
N SER A 131 7.72 -9.40 -10.98
CA SER A 131 9.17 -9.60 -11.23
C SER A 131 9.55 -9.40 -12.71
N GLY A 132 8.75 -8.61 -13.44
CA GLY A 132 9.06 -8.14 -14.78
C GLY A 132 10.07 -7.00 -14.75
N ASN A 133 11.17 -7.14 -15.48
CA ASN A 133 12.34 -6.27 -15.40
C ASN A 133 12.07 -4.89 -16.06
N HIS A 134 11.37 -3.99 -15.36
CA HIS A 134 11.13 -2.61 -15.82
C HIS A 134 12.41 -1.77 -15.73
N LYS A 135 13.30 -1.94 -16.72
CA LYS A 135 14.47 -1.07 -16.94
C LYS A 135 14.02 0.39 -17.11
N SER A 136 14.17 1.21 -16.07
CA SER A 136 14.00 2.66 -16.19
C SER A 136 15.20 3.27 -16.93
N LYS A 137 14.96 3.93 -18.06
CA LYS A 137 16.00 4.53 -18.93
C LYS A 137 16.64 5.82 -18.36
N GLY A 138 16.96 5.84 -17.07
CA GLY A 138 17.49 7.03 -16.38
C GLY A 138 18.81 6.73 -15.69
N VAL A 139 19.93 6.92 -16.39
CA VAL A 139 21.25 6.98 -15.77
C VAL A 139 21.35 8.30 -15.01
N GLY A 140 21.69 8.24 -13.72
CA GLY A 140 21.88 9.42 -12.88
C GLY A 140 23.23 9.34 -12.19
N ILE A 141 23.96 10.46 -12.18
CA ILE A 141 25.14 10.62 -11.34
C ILE A 141 24.62 10.82 -9.91
N GLY A 142 24.86 9.86 -9.01
CA GLY A 142 24.48 9.96 -7.60
C GLY A 142 25.46 9.26 -6.67
N ASP A 143 25.16 9.31 -5.37
CA ASP A 143 26.08 8.99 -4.25
C ASP A 143 25.57 7.82 -3.37
N GLU A 144 24.57 7.07 -3.84
CA GLU A 144 24.09 5.85 -3.17
C GLU A 144 24.23 4.63 -4.09
N HIS A 145 25.14 3.74 -3.68
CA HIS A 145 25.32 2.36 -4.14
C HIS A 145 23.99 1.60 -4.10
N THR A 146 23.57 0.98 -5.20
CA THR A 146 22.30 0.22 -5.25
C THR A 146 22.44 -1.27 -5.48
N GLY A 147 23.65 -1.80 -5.64
CA GLY A 147 23.92 -3.21 -5.91
C GLY A 147 23.48 -3.70 -7.29
N ASP A 148 22.87 -2.84 -8.11
CA ASP A 148 22.64 -3.10 -9.52
C ASP A 148 23.96 -2.83 -10.28
N PHE A 149 24.47 -3.85 -10.96
CA PHE A 149 25.72 -3.79 -11.72
C PHE A 149 25.47 -3.74 -13.22
N ARG A 150 26.33 -3.04 -13.95
CA ARG A 150 26.41 -3.10 -15.42
C ARG A 150 27.85 -3.10 -15.90
N ASN A 151 28.07 -3.57 -17.12
CA ASN A 151 29.37 -3.42 -17.78
C ASN A 151 29.73 -1.93 -17.89
N TYR A 152 31.02 -1.64 -17.74
CA TYR A 152 31.62 -0.34 -17.97
C TYR A 152 31.35 0.14 -19.40
N GLN A 153 31.22 1.45 -19.56
CA GLN A 153 31.15 2.12 -20.86
C GLN A 153 32.12 3.29 -20.88
N TYR A 154 32.74 3.52 -22.04
CA TYR A 154 33.69 4.62 -22.22
C TYR A 154 33.07 5.97 -21.81
N GLY A 155 33.67 6.60 -20.79
CA GLY A 155 33.19 7.85 -20.18
C GLY A 155 32.60 7.68 -18.77
N ASP A 156 32.47 6.45 -18.26
CA ASP A 156 32.13 6.20 -16.85
C ASP A 156 33.25 6.62 -15.89
N GLY A 157 32.86 7.11 -14.72
CA GLY A 157 33.79 7.49 -13.66
C GLY A 157 34.47 6.27 -13.04
N LEU A 158 35.80 6.28 -12.95
CA LEU A 158 36.60 5.20 -12.34
C LEU A 158 36.29 4.99 -10.85
N ASP A 159 35.77 6.03 -10.18
CA ASP A 159 35.24 6.02 -8.81
C ASP A 159 34.04 5.07 -8.64
N LYS A 160 33.37 4.69 -9.73
CA LYS A 160 32.16 3.84 -9.72
C LYS A 160 32.42 2.39 -10.14
N VAL A 161 33.66 2.03 -10.42
CA VAL A 161 34.06 0.68 -10.81
C VAL A 161 34.10 -0.21 -9.56
N SER A 162 33.25 -1.23 -9.54
CA SER A 162 33.28 -2.30 -8.53
C SER A 162 34.47 -3.20 -8.80
N MET A 163 35.62 -2.90 -8.17
CA MET A 163 36.83 -3.70 -8.34
C MET A 163 36.58 -5.18 -8.02
N THR A 164 35.79 -5.50 -6.99
CA THR A 164 35.50 -6.87 -6.57
C THR A 164 34.76 -7.68 -7.63
N GLU A 165 33.69 -7.14 -8.24
CA GLU A 165 32.98 -7.85 -9.31
C GLU A 165 33.77 -7.81 -10.63
N SER A 166 34.58 -6.78 -10.86
CA SER A 166 35.48 -6.72 -12.03
C SER A 166 36.58 -7.80 -11.97
N LEU A 167 37.20 -7.97 -10.79
CA LEU A 167 38.14 -9.06 -10.48
C LEU A 167 37.50 -10.43 -10.70
N ARG A 168 36.24 -10.59 -10.27
CA ARG A 168 35.47 -11.82 -10.44
C ARG A 168 35.18 -12.13 -11.91
N ASN A 169 34.77 -11.13 -12.70
CA ASN A 169 34.55 -11.28 -14.14
C ASN A 169 35.85 -11.63 -14.86
N ALA A 170 36.94 -10.92 -14.59
CA ALA A 170 38.26 -11.21 -15.14
C ALA A 170 38.70 -12.65 -14.84
N GLN A 171 38.47 -13.15 -13.62
CA GLN A 171 38.80 -14.53 -13.26
C GLN A 171 37.90 -15.57 -13.97
N ILE A 172 36.64 -15.23 -14.27
CA ILE A 172 35.72 -16.08 -15.03
C ILE A 172 36.13 -16.13 -16.51
N ASN A 173 36.53 -14.99 -17.09
CA ASN A 173 36.84 -14.85 -18.50
C ASN A 173 38.25 -15.33 -18.87
N ASN A 174 39.26 -15.00 -18.05
CA ASN A 174 40.68 -15.22 -18.35
C ASN A 174 41.31 -16.38 -17.55
N GLY A 175 40.60 -16.90 -16.53
CA GLY A 175 41.01 -18.07 -15.76
C GLY A 175 42.02 -17.78 -14.64
N ILE A 176 42.60 -18.84 -14.06
CA ILE A 176 43.44 -18.78 -12.84
C ILE A 176 44.93 -18.62 -13.17
N GLY A 177 45.36 -18.94 -14.40
CA GLY A 177 46.78 -19.02 -14.78
C GLY A 177 47.44 -17.66 -15.03
N ASP A 178 46.85 -16.85 -15.90
CA ASP A 178 47.35 -15.53 -16.27
C ASP A 178 46.30 -14.46 -15.90
N PHE A 179 46.57 -13.71 -14.84
CA PHE A 179 45.65 -12.68 -14.37
C PHE A 179 45.73 -11.42 -15.23
N THR A 180 44.83 -11.32 -16.19
CA THR A 180 44.59 -10.11 -17.00
C THR A 180 43.19 -9.55 -16.72
N ILE A 181 43.08 -8.22 -16.67
CA ILE A 181 41.81 -7.49 -16.63
C ILE A 181 41.71 -6.67 -17.90
N THR A 182 40.59 -6.78 -18.61
CA THR A 182 40.25 -6.00 -19.81
C THR A 182 39.10 -5.03 -19.52
N GLU A 183 38.83 -4.10 -20.45
CA GLU A 183 37.70 -3.16 -20.32
C GLU A 183 36.34 -3.89 -20.25
N ASP A 184 36.21 -5.03 -20.93
CA ASP A 184 35.02 -5.88 -20.92
C ASP A 184 34.78 -6.57 -19.56
N ASP A 185 35.83 -6.73 -18.75
CA ASP A 185 35.75 -7.27 -17.39
C ASP A 185 35.28 -6.22 -16.37
N LEU A 186 35.37 -4.92 -16.69
CA LEU A 186 35.06 -3.84 -15.76
C LEU A 186 33.55 -3.72 -15.51
N VAL A 187 33.18 -3.72 -14.23
CA VAL A 187 31.81 -3.61 -13.76
C VAL A 187 31.63 -2.28 -13.04
N VAL A 188 30.69 -1.46 -13.53
CA VAL A 188 30.28 -0.21 -12.90
C VAL A 188 29.02 -0.46 -12.07
N GLU A 189 29.00 0.06 -10.84
CA GLU A 189 27.81 0.03 -10.01
C GLU A 189 26.84 1.17 -10.41
N GLU A 190 25.57 0.85 -10.64
CA GLU A 190 24.55 1.87 -10.86
C GLU A 190 24.28 2.65 -9.55
N THR A 191 24.81 3.85 -9.47
CA THR A 191 24.39 4.84 -8.46
C THR A 191 23.02 5.39 -8.85
N ARG A 192 21.93 4.96 -8.20
CA ARG A 192 20.62 5.61 -8.40
C ARG A 192 20.39 6.65 -7.33
N HIS A 193 20.15 7.89 -7.74
CA HIS A 193 19.55 8.89 -6.86
C HIS A 193 18.13 8.46 -6.46
N LYS A 194 18.03 7.75 -5.32
CA LYS A 194 16.79 7.51 -4.59
C LYS A 194 16.38 8.82 -3.90
N SER A 195 15.92 9.80 -4.68
CA SER A 195 15.45 11.08 -4.17
C SER A 195 14.32 10.87 -3.16
N GLN A 196 14.60 11.25 -1.90
CA GLN A 196 13.76 10.98 -0.74
C GLN A 196 12.41 11.70 -0.86
N MET A 197 11.32 10.99 -0.58
CA MET A 197 9.95 11.51 -0.70
C MET A 197 9.42 12.07 0.62
N SER A 198 8.70 13.19 0.58
CA SER A 198 7.82 13.60 1.68
C SER A 198 6.35 13.42 1.30
N THR A 199 5.63 12.65 2.10
CA THR A 199 4.24 12.30 1.88
C THR A 199 3.40 12.78 3.05
N VAL A 200 2.30 13.48 2.77
CA VAL A 200 1.19 13.63 3.74
C VAL A 200 0.06 12.70 3.33
N LEU A 201 -0.44 11.93 4.29
CA LEU A 201 -1.67 11.16 4.16
C LEU A 201 -2.80 11.89 4.89
N MET A 202 -3.83 12.28 4.15
CA MET A 202 -5.04 12.94 4.66
C MET A 202 -6.21 11.98 4.64
N ILE A 203 -6.93 11.87 5.75
CA ILE A 203 -8.08 10.96 5.89
C ILE A 203 -9.32 11.74 6.31
N ASP A 204 -10.38 11.59 5.54
CA ASP A 204 -11.70 12.14 5.86
C ASP A 204 -12.35 11.35 7.00
N ILE A 205 -12.82 12.07 8.02
CA ILE A 205 -13.55 11.50 9.18
C ILE A 205 -14.93 12.17 9.36
N SER A 206 -15.44 12.78 8.30
CA SER A 206 -16.79 13.34 8.24
C SER A 206 -17.87 12.27 8.42
N HIS A 207 -19.07 12.72 8.77
CA HIS A 207 -20.23 11.83 8.92
C HIS A 207 -20.66 11.17 7.59
N SER A 208 -20.29 11.74 6.43
CA SER A 208 -20.64 11.17 5.12
C SER A 208 -19.92 9.85 4.82
N MET A 209 -18.83 9.54 5.55
CA MET A 209 -18.07 8.29 5.48
C MET A 209 -18.78 7.06 6.11
N ILE A 210 -19.95 7.23 6.75
CA ILE A 210 -20.83 6.13 7.23
C ILE A 210 -22.29 6.27 6.77
N LEU A 211 -22.58 7.24 5.91
CA LEU A 211 -23.95 7.65 5.60
C LEU A 211 -24.57 6.68 4.57
N TYR A 212 -25.89 6.54 4.60
CA TYR A 212 -26.66 5.60 3.77
C TYR A 212 -26.40 4.11 4.05
N GLY A 213 -25.78 3.77 5.19
CA GLY A 213 -25.52 2.38 5.58
C GLY A 213 -24.27 1.76 4.95
N GLU A 214 -23.42 2.56 4.30
CA GLU A 214 -22.15 2.11 3.75
C GLU A 214 -20.99 2.48 4.70
N ASP A 215 -20.26 1.50 5.21
CA ASP A 215 -18.99 1.73 5.90
C ASP A 215 -17.87 2.04 4.88
N ARG A 216 -17.55 3.34 4.73
CA ARG A 216 -16.44 3.83 3.91
C ARG A 216 -15.19 4.11 4.74
N ILE A 217 -15.32 4.23 6.06
CA ILE A 217 -14.20 4.50 6.98
C ILE A 217 -13.32 3.27 7.20
N THR A 218 -13.85 2.05 7.23
CA THR A 218 -13.04 0.82 7.32
C THR A 218 -12.18 0.58 6.08
N PRO A 219 -12.72 0.69 4.84
CA PRO A 219 -11.88 0.75 3.64
C PRO A 219 -10.82 1.86 3.71
N ALA A 220 -11.16 3.06 4.20
CA ALA A 220 -10.20 4.16 4.37
C ALA A 220 -9.06 3.80 5.35
N LYS A 221 -9.40 3.27 6.53
CA LYS A 221 -8.44 2.77 7.53
C LYS A 221 -7.48 1.75 6.91
N LYS A 222 -7.99 0.76 6.16
CA LYS A 222 -7.15 -0.26 5.51
C LYS A 222 -6.19 0.33 4.49
N VAL A 223 -6.66 1.22 3.61
CA VAL A 223 -5.82 1.89 2.61
C VAL A 223 -4.74 2.75 3.30
N ALA A 224 -5.12 3.49 4.33
CA ALA A 224 -4.20 4.31 5.13
C ALA A 224 -3.13 3.47 5.84
N MET A 225 -3.52 2.38 6.48
CA MET A 225 -2.62 1.45 7.17
C MET A 225 -1.66 0.76 6.22
N ALA A 226 -2.15 0.29 5.07
CA ALA A 226 -1.34 -0.35 4.04
C ALA A 226 -0.35 0.62 3.39
N LEU A 227 -0.76 1.87 3.12
CA LEU A 227 0.14 2.94 2.67
C LEU A 227 1.22 3.24 3.72
N ALA A 228 0.84 3.37 4.99
CA ALA A 228 1.77 3.67 6.07
C ALA A 228 2.82 2.56 6.25
N GLU A 229 2.40 1.29 6.29
CA GLU A 229 3.30 0.14 6.38
C GLU A 229 4.17 0.01 5.11
N LEU A 230 3.63 0.26 3.90
CA LEU A 230 4.40 0.25 2.65
C LEU A 230 5.55 1.27 2.68
N ILE A 231 5.25 2.52 3.03
CA ILE A 231 6.23 3.62 3.06
C ILE A 231 7.29 3.33 4.14
N THR A 232 6.86 3.04 5.36
CA THR A 232 7.78 2.83 6.48
C THR A 232 8.65 1.57 6.35
N THR A 233 8.17 0.50 5.71
CA THR A 233 8.96 -0.74 5.54
C THR A 233 9.83 -0.75 4.29
N ARG A 234 9.33 -0.29 3.13
CA ARG A 234 10.08 -0.33 1.86
C ARG A 234 10.92 0.91 1.60
N TYR A 235 10.56 2.05 2.19
CA TYR A 235 11.19 3.35 1.93
C TYR A 235 11.58 4.07 3.23
N PRO A 236 12.45 3.48 4.09
CA PRO A 236 12.77 4.02 5.42
C PRO A 236 13.48 5.39 5.42
N LYS A 237 13.90 5.90 4.25
CA LYS A 237 14.45 7.26 4.08
C LYS A 237 13.40 8.31 3.65
N ASP A 238 12.19 7.89 3.32
CA ASP A 238 11.08 8.77 2.96
C ASP A 238 10.28 9.15 4.23
N THR A 239 9.67 10.35 4.27
CA THR A 239 8.93 10.83 5.44
C THR A 239 7.43 10.75 5.22
N LEU A 240 6.68 10.24 6.21
CA LEU A 240 5.22 10.22 6.24
C LEU A 240 4.70 11.03 7.43
N ASP A 241 3.88 12.05 7.15
CA ASP A 241 2.99 12.64 8.16
C ASP A 241 1.55 12.22 7.85
N ILE A 242 0.71 12.09 8.89
CA ILE A 242 -0.70 11.72 8.74
C ILE A 242 -1.56 12.78 9.42
N LEU A 243 -2.66 13.14 8.79
CA LEU A 243 -3.68 14.02 9.36
C LEU A 243 -5.08 13.49 9.07
N VAL A 244 -6.01 13.86 9.92
CA VAL A 244 -7.46 13.69 9.68
C VAL A 244 -8.09 15.05 9.43
N PHE A 245 -9.22 15.07 8.72
CA PHE A 245 -10.01 16.28 8.54
C PHE A 245 -11.52 16.01 8.66
N GLY A 246 -12.19 16.96 9.30
CA GLY A 246 -13.64 17.05 9.50
C GLY A 246 -14.05 18.51 9.40
N ASN A 247 -14.54 19.12 10.50
CA ASN A 247 -14.76 20.57 10.55
C ASN A 247 -13.43 21.37 10.51
N ASP A 248 -12.41 20.84 11.17
CA ASP A 248 -11.01 21.29 11.12
C ASP A 248 -10.11 20.11 10.71
N ALA A 249 -8.79 20.31 10.68
CA ALA A 249 -7.81 19.27 10.43
C ALA A 249 -6.71 19.26 11.50
N TRP A 250 -6.22 18.08 11.87
CA TRP A 250 -5.14 17.90 12.85
C TRP A 250 -4.28 16.68 12.55
N PRO A 251 -2.99 16.68 12.92
CA PRO A 251 -2.09 15.55 12.71
C PRO A 251 -2.40 14.40 13.68
N ILE A 252 -2.14 13.17 13.24
CA ILE A 252 -2.25 11.93 14.02
C ILE A 252 -0.99 11.06 13.81
N LYS A 253 -0.80 10.04 14.64
CA LYS A 253 0.30 9.07 14.50
C LYS A 253 -0.17 7.80 13.80
N ILE A 254 0.76 7.04 13.22
CA ILE A 254 0.49 5.75 12.55
C ILE A 254 -0.24 4.75 13.49
N LYS A 255 0.09 4.78 14.79
CA LYS A 255 -0.59 3.95 15.79
C LYS A 255 -2.06 4.33 16.02
N ASP A 256 -2.47 5.54 15.67
CA ASP A 256 -3.84 6.01 15.89
C ASP A 256 -4.78 5.60 14.74
N LEU A 257 -4.23 5.09 13.61
CA LEU A 257 -4.99 4.67 12.42
C LEU A 257 -6.05 3.58 12.67
N PRO A 258 -5.81 2.50 13.46
CA PRO A 258 -6.83 1.48 13.72
C PRO A 258 -8.05 2.06 14.46
N TYR A 259 -7.82 3.05 15.32
CA TYR A 259 -8.84 3.65 16.19
C TYR A 259 -9.60 4.82 15.53
N LEU A 260 -9.44 5.03 14.22
CA LEU A 260 -10.12 6.11 13.51
C LEU A 260 -11.62 5.84 13.39
N ASN A 261 -12.37 6.68 14.10
CA ASN A 261 -13.82 6.79 14.01
C ASN A 261 -14.22 8.07 13.28
N VAL A 262 -15.36 8.01 12.61
CA VAL A 262 -16.06 9.18 12.10
C VAL A 262 -16.66 9.98 13.25
N GLY A 263 -16.77 11.30 13.08
CA GLY A 263 -17.48 12.16 14.02
C GLY A 263 -18.70 12.83 13.39
N PRO A 264 -19.46 13.62 14.17
CA PRO A 264 -20.52 14.51 13.67
C PRO A 264 -19.91 15.74 12.98
N TYR A 265 -19.02 15.48 12.02
CA TYR A 265 -18.25 16.48 11.29
C TYR A 265 -18.74 16.59 9.85
N HIS A 266 -18.63 17.80 9.31
CA HIS A 266 -18.70 18.06 7.87
C HIS A 266 -17.30 17.84 7.25
N THR A 267 -17.18 18.10 5.95
CA THR A 267 -15.96 17.83 5.18
C THR A 267 -15.27 19.15 4.79
N ASN A 268 -14.28 19.57 5.57
CA ASN A 268 -13.47 20.77 5.30
C ASN A 268 -12.13 20.40 4.62
N THR A 269 -12.22 20.01 3.35
CA THR A 269 -11.06 19.66 2.52
C THR A 269 -10.03 20.80 2.44
N VAL A 270 -10.48 22.07 2.51
CA VAL A 270 -9.60 23.25 2.51
C VAL A 270 -8.70 23.29 3.74
N ALA A 271 -9.24 23.06 4.94
CA ALA A 271 -8.44 23.00 6.17
C ALA A 271 -7.44 21.83 6.14
N GLY A 272 -7.86 20.66 5.64
CA GLY A 272 -6.98 19.51 5.46
C GLY A 272 -5.79 19.81 4.53
N LEU A 273 -6.05 20.39 3.36
CA LEU A 273 -5.02 20.74 2.38
C LEU A 273 -4.08 21.86 2.88
N GLN A 274 -4.62 22.84 3.60
CA GLN A 274 -3.85 23.90 4.24
C GLN A 274 -2.82 23.29 5.21
N LEU A 275 -3.28 22.42 6.13
CA LEU A 275 -2.41 21.72 7.08
C LEU A 275 -1.40 20.81 6.36
N ALA A 276 -1.81 20.07 5.33
CA ALA A 276 -0.92 19.21 4.55
C ALA A 276 0.23 19.99 3.90
N MET A 277 -0.07 21.13 3.26
CA MET A 277 0.95 22.00 2.69
C MET A 277 1.84 22.64 3.76
N ASP A 278 1.28 22.99 4.93
CA ASP A 278 2.04 23.54 6.05
C ASP A 278 2.97 22.51 6.71
N LEU A 279 2.63 21.23 6.69
CA LEU A 279 3.52 20.12 7.09
C LEU A 279 4.61 19.91 6.03
N LEU A 280 4.24 19.80 4.76
CA LEU A 280 5.18 19.60 3.65
C LEU A 280 6.18 20.76 3.51
N ARG A 281 5.76 22.01 3.74
CA ARG A 281 6.64 23.19 3.70
C ARG A 281 7.82 23.08 4.68
N ARG A 282 7.66 22.37 5.80
CA ARG A 282 8.71 22.17 6.81
C ARG A 282 9.72 21.07 6.44
N LYS A 283 9.43 20.26 5.42
CA LYS A 283 10.32 19.17 4.97
C LYS A 283 11.37 19.69 3.99
N ARG A 284 12.62 19.26 4.18
CA ARG A 284 13.78 19.63 3.34
C ARG A 284 13.72 19.00 1.94
N ASN A 285 12.99 17.90 1.80
CA ASN A 285 12.82 17.14 0.56
C ASN A 285 12.24 18.00 -0.56
N THR A 286 12.75 17.83 -1.79
CA THR A 286 12.22 18.49 -2.99
C THR A 286 10.98 17.79 -3.55
N ASN A 287 10.86 16.48 -3.32
CA ASN A 287 9.73 15.68 -3.76
C ASN A 287 8.69 15.60 -2.64
N LYS A 288 7.47 16.06 -2.94
CA LYS A 288 6.36 16.23 -2.00
C LYS A 288 5.09 15.72 -2.64
N GLN A 289 4.24 15.00 -1.92
CA GLN A 289 2.91 14.59 -2.39
C GLN A 289 1.90 14.55 -1.25
N ILE A 290 0.63 14.59 -1.63
CA ILE A 290 -0.50 14.37 -0.75
C ILE A 290 -1.27 13.16 -1.25
N PHE A 291 -1.52 12.18 -0.38
CA PHE A 291 -2.56 11.19 -0.57
C PHE A 291 -3.79 11.64 0.21
N MET A 292 -4.95 11.72 -0.44
CA MET A 292 -6.20 12.13 0.18
C MET A 292 -7.23 11.02 0.05
N ILE A 293 -7.73 10.51 1.18
CA ILE A 293 -8.80 9.51 1.23
C ILE A 293 -10.07 10.22 1.68
N THR A 294 -11.13 10.17 0.87
CA THR A 294 -12.42 10.85 1.09
C THR A 294 -13.53 10.17 0.28
N ASP A 295 -14.80 10.43 0.63
CA ASP A 295 -15.94 10.12 -0.24
C ASP A 295 -16.17 11.18 -1.33
N GLY A 296 -15.50 12.34 -1.22
CA GLY A 296 -15.44 13.37 -2.26
C GLY A 296 -16.42 14.53 -2.11
N LYS A 297 -17.14 14.68 -0.98
CA LYS A 297 -18.14 15.75 -0.82
C LYS A 297 -17.69 16.88 0.14
N PRO A 298 -16.99 17.92 -0.33
CA PRO A 298 -16.67 19.06 0.53
C PRO A 298 -17.95 19.80 0.93
N SER A 299 -18.13 20.02 2.23
CA SER A 299 -19.37 20.53 2.84
C SER A 299 -19.15 21.57 3.93
N CYS A 300 -17.89 21.96 4.19
CA CYS A 300 -17.54 22.96 5.20
C CYS A 300 -16.36 23.84 4.77
N LEU A 301 -16.42 25.11 5.19
CA LEU A 301 -15.29 26.04 5.20
C LEU A 301 -15.22 26.72 6.57
N ARG A 302 -14.00 26.99 7.03
CA ARG A 302 -13.76 27.89 8.16
C ARG A 302 -13.57 29.31 7.63
N LEU A 303 -14.35 30.26 8.16
CA LEU A 303 -14.34 31.67 7.77
C LEU A 303 -13.29 32.48 8.57
N PRO A 304 -12.89 33.67 8.10
CA PRO A 304 -11.86 34.49 8.77
C PRO A 304 -12.22 34.95 10.19
N ASP A 305 -13.51 35.03 10.51
CA ASP A 305 -14.03 35.33 11.85
C ASP A 305 -14.01 34.13 12.81
N GLY A 306 -13.56 32.96 12.34
CA GLY A 306 -13.52 31.71 13.09
C GLY A 306 -14.81 30.88 13.04
N THR A 307 -15.87 31.36 12.38
CA THR A 307 -17.11 30.60 12.20
C THR A 307 -16.99 29.56 11.08
N TYR A 308 -17.97 28.64 10.98
CA TYR A 308 -18.01 27.62 9.93
C TYR A 308 -19.16 27.89 8.96
N TYR A 309 -18.84 28.10 7.69
CA TYR A 309 -19.82 28.01 6.61
C TYR A 309 -20.03 26.54 6.28
N LYS A 310 -21.26 26.06 6.41
CA LYS A 310 -21.64 24.65 6.27
C LYS A 310 -22.75 24.52 5.24
N ASP A 311 -22.55 23.66 4.25
CA ASP A 311 -23.62 23.26 3.34
C ASP A 311 -23.46 21.77 3.00
N SER A 312 -24.40 20.96 3.49
CA SER A 312 -24.45 19.52 3.21
C SER A 312 -25.34 19.18 2.00
N ASN A 313 -25.95 20.17 1.33
CA ASN A 313 -26.86 19.96 0.21
C ASN A 313 -26.12 20.11 -1.14
N GLY A 314 -25.96 19.00 -1.85
CA GLY A 314 -25.24 18.98 -3.14
C GLY A 314 -23.77 19.39 -3.04
N LEU A 315 -23.23 19.94 -4.13
CA LEU A 315 -21.88 20.51 -4.21
C LEU A 315 -21.99 22.03 -4.28
N ASN A 316 -21.92 22.70 -3.13
CA ASN A 316 -22.03 24.15 -3.06
C ASN A 316 -20.88 24.85 -3.81
N PRO A 317 -21.15 25.72 -4.81
CA PRO A 317 -20.12 26.38 -5.61
C PRO A 317 -19.14 27.24 -4.82
N HIS A 318 -19.55 27.84 -3.69
CA HIS A 318 -18.65 28.61 -2.84
C HIS A 318 -17.60 27.70 -2.17
N ILE A 319 -18.00 26.49 -1.74
CA ILE A 319 -17.12 25.52 -1.10
C ILE A 319 -16.20 24.85 -2.14
N THR A 320 -16.76 24.37 -3.25
CA THR A 320 -15.96 23.66 -4.28
C THR A 320 -14.94 24.57 -4.94
N ASN A 321 -15.27 25.83 -5.24
CA ASN A 321 -14.31 26.79 -5.80
C ASN A 321 -13.12 27.06 -4.86
N LYS A 322 -13.32 27.06 -3.54
CA LYS A 322 -12.21 27.17 -2.57
C LYS A 322 -11.34 25.91 -2.56
N CYS A 323 -11.94 24.73 -2.70
CA CYS A 323 -11.19 23.47 -2.85
C CYS A 323 -10.36 23.45 -4.14
N TYR A 324 -10.92 23.89 -5.27
CA TYR A 324 -10.22 23.98 -6.55
C TYR A 324 -9.07 25.01 -6.52
N ALA A 325 -9.28 26.17 -5.88
CA ALA A 325 -8.22 27.15 -5.67
C ALA A 325 -7.06 26.57 -4.84
N MET A 326 -7.37 25.79 -3.81
CA MET A 326 -6.38 25.10 -2.98
C MET A 326 -5.63 24.00 -3.76
N ALA A 327 -6.33 23.25 -4.62
CA ALA A 327 -5.73 22.27 -5.52
C ALA A 327 -4.73 22.91 -6.51
N GLN A 328 -5.08 24.09 -7.06
CA GLN A 328 -4.19 24.90 -7.90
C GLN A 328 -2.99 25.48 -7.12
N GLN A 329 -3.17 25.83 -5.85
CA GLN A 329 -2.08 26.29 -4.98
C GLN A 329 -1.08 25.16 -4.71
N ALA A 330 -1.57 23.95 -4.36
CA ALA A 330 -0.73 22.76 -4.24
C ALA A 330 0.03 22.47 -5.55
N ARG A 331 -0.63 22.60 -6.71
CA ARG A 331 0.01 22.47 -8.03
C ARG A 331 1.13 23.49 -8.26
N LYS A 332 0.92 24.76 -7.90
CA LYS A 332 1.95 25.82 -7.99
C LYS A 332 3.15 25.55 -7.08
N LEU A 333 2.92 24.91 -5.93
CA LEU A 333 3.98 24.41 -5.03
C LEU A 333 4.57 23.06 -5.48
N HIS A 334 4.13 22.53 -6.63
CA HIS A 334 4.50 21.23 -7.18
C HIS A 334 4.25 20.04 -6.23
N ILE A 335 3.12 20.10 -5.52
CA ILE A 335 2.61 19.02 -4.67
C ILE A 335 1.48 18.32 -5.44
N PRO A 336 1.75 17.20 -6.15
CA PRO A 336 0.70 16.33 -6.65
C PRO A 336 -0.18 15.82 -5.51
N ILE A 337 -1.49 15.80 -5.75
CA ILE A 337 -2.51 15.23 -4.89
C ILE A 337 -3.07 14.00 -5.60
N THR A 338 -2.99 12.86 -4.93
CA THR A 338 -3.59 11.59 -5.37
C THR A 338 -4.79 11.30 -4.48
N THR A 339 -5.99 11.33 -5.07
CA THR A 339 -7.27 11.19 -4.37
C THR A 339 -7.78 9.75 -4.47
N PHE A 340 -8.03 9.11 -3.32
CA PHE A 340 -8.75 7.84 -3.22
C PHE A 340 -10.20 8.14 -2.88
N MET A 341 -11.08 7.97 -3.87
CA MET A 341 -12.51 8.19 -3.70
C MET A 341 -13.17 6.87 -3.30
N ILE A 342 -13.70 6.81 -2.07
CA ILE A 342 -14.38 5.64 -1.52
C ILE A 342 -15.91 5.85 -1.60
N ALA A 343 -16.40 6.11 -2.81
CA ALA A 343 -17.82 6.25 -3.12
C ALA A 343 -18.07 5.96 -4.61
N GLN A 344 -19.31 5.55 -4.94
CA GLN A 344 -19.74 5.28 -6.32
C GLN A 344 -20.71 6.36 -6.88
N ASP A 345 -20.90 7.47 -6.17
CA ASP A 345 -21.81 8.53 -6.62
C ASP A 345 -21.22 9.34 -7.80
N ASN A 346 -21.89 9.22 -8.96
CA ASN A 346 -21.57 9.94 -10.19
C ASN A 346 -21.44 11.47 -10.02
N TYR A 347 -22.18 12.08 -9.09
CA TYR A 347 -22.12 13.51 -8.85
C TYR A 347 -20.86 13.92 -8.07
N LEU A 348 -20.47 13.12 -7.07
CA LEU A 348 -19.21 13.31 -6.33
C LEU A 348 -17.99 13.09 -7.23
N MET A 349 -18.09 12.18 -8.21
CA MET A 349 -17.04 11.98 -9.21
C MET A 349 -16.73 13.26 -10.00
N GLN A 350 -17.73 14.11 -10.31
CA GLN A 350 -17.51 15.37 -11.03
C GLN A 350 -16.61 16.33 -10.24
N PHE A 351 -16.85 16.47 -8.93
CA PHE A 351 -16.00 17.28 -8.07
C PHE A 351 -14.56 16.74 -8.06
N VAL A 352 -14.39 15.43 -7.86
CA VAL A 352 -13.06 14.81 -7.79
C VAL A 352 -12.33 14.92 -9.14
N GLN A 353 -13.03 14.82 -10.28
CA GLN A 353 -12.47 15.04 -11.61
C GLN A 353 -11.94 16.47 -11.78
N GLU A 354 -12.74 17.49 -11.49
CA GLU A 354 -12.33 18.90 -11.63
C GLU A 354 -11.26 19.29 -10.60
N PHE A 355 -11.32 18.75 -9.38
CA PHE A 355 -10.27 18.89 -8.38
C PHE A 355 -8.94 18.29 -8.86
N THR A 356 -8.99 17.08 -9.42
CA THR A 356 -7.82 16.39 -9.98
C THR A 356 -7.24 17.15 -11.17
N ARG A 357 -8.10 17.70 -12.04
CA ARG A 357 -7.72 18.57 -13.16
C ARG A 357 -7.05 19.86 -12.70
N ALA A 358 -7.59 20.50 -11.66
CA ALA A 358 -7.05 21.70 -11.04
C ALA A 358 -5.66 21.49 -10.42
N ASN A 359 -5.42 20.31 -9.82
CA ASN A 359 -4.10 19.94 -9.31
C ASN A 359 -3.14 19.39 -10.40
N GLN A 360 -3.67 18.81 -11.48
CA GLN A 360 -2.95 17.87 -12.37
C GLN A 360 -2.40 16.64 -11.63
N GLY A 361 -3.17 16.17 -10.64
CA GLY A 361 -2.87 14.99 -9.83
C GLY A 361 -3.44 13.70 -10.42
N LYS A 362 -3.82 12.77 -9.55
CA LYS A 362 -4.56 11.55 -9.91
C LYS A 362 -5.79 11.35 -9.03
N ALA A 363 -6.76 10.60 -9.53
CA ALA A 363 -7.87 10.09 -8.74
C ALA A 363 -8.09 8.61 -9.04
N PHE A 364 -8.36 7.85 -7.98
CA PHE A 364 -8.68 6.44 -8.01
C PHE A 364 -10.11 6.24 -7.50
N TYR A 365 -10.98 5.81 -8.43
CA TYR A 365 -12.40 5.52 -8.21
C TYR A 365 -12.55 4.00 -8.14
N THR A 366 -12.49 3.42 -6.94
CA THR A 366 -12.22 1.98 -6.79
C THR A 366 -12.93 1.34 -5.60
N GLY A 367 -13.49 0.15 -5.79
CA GLY A 367 -13.49 -0.87 -4.73
C GLY A 367 -12.08 -1.44 -4.52
N LEU A 368 -11.82 -2.14 -3.42
CA LEU A 368 -10.47 -2.56 -2.97
C LEU A 368 -9.60 -3.38 -3.97
N LYS A 369 -10.15 -3.83 -5.09
CA LYS A 369 -9.49 -4.70 -6.08
C LYS A 369 -8.66 -3.90 -7.10
N GLY A 370 -7.36 -4.17 -7.17
CA GLY A 370 -6.42 -3.49 -8.08
C GLY A 370 -5.80 -2.20 -7.52
N LEU A 371 -6.32 -1.71 -6.38
CA LEU A 371 -5.88 -0.48 -5.75
C LEU A 371 -4.37 -0.46 -5.39
N GLY A 372 -3.82 -1.58 -4.94
CA GLY A 372 -2.40 -1.66 -4.57
C GLY A 372 -1.43 -1.45 -5.73
N GLU A 373 -1.70 -2.00 -6.92
CA GLU A 373 -0.84 -1.84 -8.11
C GLU A 373 -0.80 -0.36 -8.53
N MET A 374 -1.97 0.26 -8.61
CA MET A 374 -2.12 1.69 -8.91
C MET A 374 -1.44 2.61 -7.90
N ILE A 375 -1.53 2.32 -6.60
CA ILE A 375 -0.82 3.08 -5.55
C ILE A 375 0.70 2.93 -5.70
N PHE A 376 1.18 1.71 -5.89
CA PHE A 376 2.62 1.42 -5.96
C PHE A 376 3.26 2.12 -7.17
N GLU A 377 2.63 2.05 -8.33
CA GLU A 377 3.08 2.74 -9.54
C GLU A 377 3.07 4.27 -9.38
N ASP A 378 2.05 4.84 -8.72
CA ASP A 378 1.99 6.28 -8.48
C ASP A 378 3.09 6.77 -7.54
N TYR A 379 3.30 6.07 -6.42
CA TYR A 379 4.36 6.38 -5.46
C TYR A 379 5.73 6.38 -6.14
N GLU A 380 6.05 5.32 -6.88
CA GLU A 380 7.29 5.21 -7.64
C GLU A 380 7.42 6.28 -8.73
N THR A 381 6.33 6.61 -9.44
CA THR A 381 6.34 7.62 -10.50
C THR A 381 6.62 9.01 -9.96
N ASN A 382 5.96 9.41 -8.87
CA ASN A 382 6.14 10.73 -8.26
C ASN A 382 7.53 10.87 -7.63
N ARG A 383 8.06 9.77 -7.07
CA ARG A 383 9.43 9.66 -6.55
C ARG A 383 10.50 9.76 -7.64
N LYS A 384 10.24 9.30 -8.88
CA LYS A 384 11.18 9.34 -10.03
C LYS A 384 11.14 10.64 -10.83
N LYS A 385 10.03 11.37 -10.84
CA LYS A 385 9.75 12.49 -11.77
C LYS A 385 10.66 13.74 -11.67
N ARG A 386 11.62 13.78 -10.75
CA ARG A 386 12.38 15.00 -10.38
C ARG A 386 13.90 14.83 -10.29
N ILE A 387 14.46 13.97 -11.15
CA ILE A 387 15.93 13.87 -11.37
C ILE A 387 16.43 14.97 -12.34
N LYS A 388 15.53 15.75 -12.96
CA LYS A 388 15.92 16.96 -13.72
C LYS A 388 16.07 18.14 -12.77
N GLY A 389 17.33 18.54 -12.55
CA GLY A 389 17.69 19.91 -12.15
C GLY A 389 17.45 20.91 -13.28
#